data_AF-A0A0F8WK55-F1
#
_entry.id   AF-A0A0F8WK55-F1
#
_cell.length_a   1.000
_cell.length_b   1.000
_cell.length_c   1.000
_cell.angle_alpha   90.00
_cell.angle_beta   90.00
_cell.angle_gamma   90.00
#
_symmetry.space_group_name_H-M   'P 1'
#
loop_
_entity.id
_entity.type
_entity.pdbx_description
1 polymer ?
#
loop_
_entity_poly.entity_id
_entity_poly.type
_entity_poly.pdbx_seq_one_letter_code
_entity_poly.pdbx_strand_id
1 'polypeptide(L)'
;TVVVEPEANLQLAVELIDPGGASLGVATAAVAPSGNDLVLQTVATTSAGSYLLTLGTGSTDAGTYRLQLVLNSAVEEELYDGPTNDDASTAQDLDAAFIELGIATADRSAVLGRTILSEDWFRFTLDDGQNATLALKKLATGSVTLDLFDSAGHLAAGVASAAVDQLISNFADASSNGTADPYFARVRGDAYTDYSLVITRNADFDVEPNDDLAAAQELTPSESVLGYLAAPNAPGNPTKSSVAGNVDTDVENAQYEPGRLIVRFDQSHTSKTKGLAVSAIAAAGGKIVGRLPLIGAMVVELLDAKADVFSAAAALSADPSILYAQPDYILHALDSFPNDPLLSDLWGLHNAG
;
A
#
# COMPACT_ATOMS: atom_id res chain seq x y z
N THR A 1 9.77 -3.55 7.79
CA THR A 1 10.37 -4.46 6.80
C THR A 1 11.36 -3.74 5.92
N VAL A 2 12.46 -4.41 5.59
CA VAL A 2 13.44 -3.96 4.60
C VAL A 2 13.44 -4.96 3.45
N VAL A 3 13.27 -4.48 2.23
CA VAL A 3 13.34 -5.29 1.00
C VAL A 3 14.53 -4.80 0.18
N VAL A 4 15.36 -5.74 -0.27
CA VAL A 4 16.49 -5.47 -1.17
C VAL A 4 16.40 -6.38 -2.38
N GLU A 5 16.45 -5.79 -3.57
CA GLU A 5 16.37 -6.51 -4.84
C GLU A 5 17.68 -6.27 -5.60
N PRO A 6 18.64 -7.19 -5.49
CA PRO A 6 19.91 -7.11 -6.19
C PRO A 6 19.74 -7.36 -7.69
N GLU A 7 20.64 -6.79 -8.50
CA GLU A 7 20.75 -7.23 -9.88
C GLU A 7 21.24 -8.68 -10.02
N ALA A 8 21.08 -9.22 -11.22
CA ALA A 8 21.57 -10.55 -11.60
C ALA A 8 23.03 -10.80 -11.18
N ASN A 9 23.25 -11.93 -10.53
CA ASN A 9 24.54 -12.43 -10.06
C ASN A 9 25.21 -11.61 -8.94
N LEU A 10 24.49 -10.67 -8.32
CA LEU A 10 25.01 -9.93 -7.17
C LEU A 10 24.63 -10.67 -5.87
N GLN A 11 25.64 -11.05 -5.07
CA GLN A 11 25.39 -11.45 -3.69
C GLN A 11 25.23 -10.20 -2.83
N LEU A 12 24.17 -10.11 -2.03
CA LEU A 12 24.03 -9.06 -1.02
C LEU A 12 23.70 -9.66 0.34
N ALA A 13 24.04 -8.90 1.37
CA ALA A 13 23.55 -9.01 2.71
C ALA A 13 23.06 -7.63 3.14
N VAL A 14 21.96 -7.60 3.88
CA VAL A 14 21.45 -6.39 4.52
C VAL A 14 21.36 -6.63 6.02
N GLU A 15 21.85 -5.67 6.80
CA GLU A 15 21.81 -5.68 8.25
C GLU A 15 21.18 -4.38 8.76
N LEU A 16 20.24 -4.48 9.69
CA LEU A 16 19.66 -3.35 10.40
C LEU A 16 20.30 -3.23 11.78
N ILE A 17 20.84 -2.05 12.09
CA ILE A 17 21.53 -1.75 13.35
C ILE A 17 20.79 -0.62 14.07
N ASP A 18 20.58 -0.80 15.37
CA ASP A 18 19.90 0.16 16.23
C ASP A 18 20.77 1.39 16.57
N PRO A 19 20.18 2.45 17.19
CA PRO A 19 20.94 3.65 17.57
C PRO A 19 22.06 3.40 18.60
N GLY A 20 22.00 2.29 19.33
CA GLY A 20 23.03 1.85 20.29
C GLY A 20 24.16 1.04 19.64
N GLY A 21 24.05 0.72 18.34
CA GLY A 21 25.01 -0.09 17.59
C GLY A 21 24.75 -1.59 17.64
N ALA A 22 23.61 -2.05 18.18
CA ALA A 22 23.24 -3.46 18.20
C ALA A 22 22.57 -3.88 16.88
N SER A 23 22.96 -5.04 16.34
CA SER A 23 22.29 -5.64 15.19
C SER A 23 20.91 -6.14 15.59
N LEU A 24 19.89 -5.71 14.84
CA LEU A 24 18.50 -6.15 15.01
C LEU A 24 18.11 -7.27 14.04
N GLY A 25 18.94 -7.54 13.03
CA GLY A 25 18.69 -8.62 12.09
C GLY A 25 19.56 -8.50 10.85
N VAL A 26 19.85 -9.66 10.25
CA VAL A 26 20.59 -9.78 8.99
C VAL A 26 19.79 -10.67 8.03
N ALA A 27 19.62 -10.22 6.79
CA ALA A 27 19.15 -11.05 5.69
C ALA A 27 20.29 -11.22 4.69
N THR A 28 20.41 -12.43 4.14
CA THR A 28 21.43 -12.77 3.14
C THR A 28 20.77 -13.52 1.99
N ALA A 29 21.18 -13.22 0.76
CA ALA A 29 20.78 -13.97 -0.42
C ALA A 29 21.99 -14.67 -1.03
N ALA A 30 21.76 -15.87 -1.58
CA ALA A 30 22.74 -16.51 -2.44
C ALA A 30 22.81 -15.81 -3.80
N VAL A 31 23.94 -15.95 -4.51
CA VAL A 31 24.07 -15.48 -5.89
C VAL A 31 23.08 -16.24 -6.79
N ALA A 32 22.27 -15.52 -7.57
CA ALA A 32 21.40 -16.10 -8.58
C ALA A 32 21.44 -15.33 -9.91
N PRO A 33 21.25 -16.01 -11.06
CA PRO A 33 21.24 -15.37 -12.39
C PRO A 33 20.15 -14.31 -12.60
N SER A 34 19.10 -14.31 -11.78
CA SER A 34 18.01 -13.32 -11.78
C SER A 34 18.20 -12.21 -10.75
N GLY A 35 19.14 -12.37 -9.81
CA GLY A 35 19.01 -11.74 -8.50
C GLY A 35 18.20 -12.66 -7.58
N ASN A 36 18.42 -12.52 -6.28
CA ASN A 36 17.62 -13.15 -5.23
C ASN A 36 17.27 -12.05 -4.25
N ASP A 37 15.99 -11.79 -4.06
CA ASP A 37 15.54 -10.74 -3.19
C ASP A 37 15.83 -11.08 -1.71
N LEU A 38 15.97 -10.03 -0.89
CA LEU A 38 16.24 -10.15 0.53
C LEU A 38 15.18 -9.40 1.31
N VAL A 39 14.60 -10.07 2.30
CA VAL A 39 13.62 -9.45 3.19
C VAL A 39 14.11 -9.58 4.64
N LEU A 40 14.27 -8.44 5.31
CA LEU A 40 14.24 -8.37 6.77
C LEU A 40 12.82 -8.06 7.19
N GLN A 41 12.08 -9.11 7.51
CA GLN A 41 10.65 -9.04 7.81
C GLN A 41 10.41 -8.43 9.19
N THR A 42 9.58 -7.38 9.23
CA THR A 42 8.93 -6.83 10.45
C THR A 42 9.83 -6.66 11.68
N VAL A 43 11.08 -6.26 11.49
CA VAL A 43 12.02 -6.03 12.59
C VAL A 43 11.55 -4.89 13.48
N ALA A 44 11.35 -5.18 14.78
CA ALA A 44 10.90 -4.20 15.76
C ALA A 44 11.95 -3.12 16.03
N THR A 45 11.55 -1.84 16.01
CA THR A 45 12.41 -0.68 16.26
C THR A 45 11.96 0.05 17.52
N THR A 46 12.31 -0.49 18.68
CA THR A 46 11.78 -0.06 19.99
C THR A 46 12.47 1.17 20.58
N SER A 47 13.56 1.64 19.97
CA SER A 47 14.35 2.76 20.47
C SER A 47 14.25 3.95 19.53
N ALA A 48 13.98 5.14 20.07
CA ALA A 48 14.06 6.36 19.27
C ALA A 48 15.51 6.66 18.88
N GLY A 49 15.74 7.09 17.64
CA GLY A 49 17.05 7.51 17.15
C GLY A 49 17.30 7.14 15.70
N SER A 50 18.54 7.32 15.26
CA SER A 50 18.97 6.97 13.91
C SER A 50 19.37 5.50 13.83
N TYR A 51 18.74 4.77 12.92
CA TYR A 51 19.08 3.40 12.57
C TYR A 51 20.05 3.38 11.39
N LEU A 52 20.94 2.38 11.36
CA LEU A 52 21.87 2.16 10.27
C LEU A 52 21.49 0.90 9.49
N LEU A 53 21.35 1.04 8.18
CA LEU A 53 21.25 -0.09 7.26
C LEU A 53 22.58 -0.29 6.56
N THR A 54 23.18 -1.46 6.77
CA THR A 54 24.43 -1.85 6.13
C THR A 54 24.11 -2.81 4.99
N LEU A 55 24.55 -2.47 3.78
CA LEU A 55 24.54 -3.39 2.63
C LEU A 55 25.98 -3.78 2.30
N GLY A 56 26.21 -5.07 2.14
CA GLY A 56 27.53 -5.61 1.80
C GLY A 56 27.43 -6.84 0.92
N THR A 57 28.35 -6.98 -0.03
CA THR A 57 28.37 -8.12 -0.97
C THR A 57 29.18 -9.31 -0.44
N GLY A 58 30.00 -9.11 0.60
CA GLY A 58 30.95 -10.13 1.08
C GLY A 58 32.03 -10.52 0.05
N SER A 59 32.03 -9.90 -1.14
CA SER A 59 32.93 -10.14 -2.27
C SER A 59 33.43 -8.81 -2.85
N THR A 60 34.23 -8.88 -3.93
CA THR A 60 34.63 -7.69 -4.70
C THR A 60 33.63 -7.32 -5.79
N ASP A 61 32.53 -8.07 -5.92
CA ASP A 61 31.53 -7.84 -6.94
C ASP A 61 30.79 -6.53 -6.66
N ALA A 62 30.52 -5.79 -7.73
CA ALA A 62 29.82 -4.53 -7.67
C ALA A 62 28.63 -4.61 -8.62
N GLY A 63 27.51 -4.05 -8.19
CA GLY A 63 26.28 -4.05 -8.95
C GLY A 63 25.27 -3.05 -8.39
N THR A 64 24.16 -2.91 -9.08
CA THR A 64 23.03 -2.10 -8.63
C THR A 64 22.05 -2.94 -7.80
N TYR A 65 21.29 -2.26 -6.96
CA TYR A 65 20.22 -2.85 -6.16
C TYR A 65 19.11 -1.82 -5.96
N ARG A 66 17.91 -2.32 -5.67
CA ARG A 66 16.80 -1.52 -5.13
C ARG A 66 16.67 -1.79 -3.65
N LEU A 67 16.51 -0.74 -2.85
CA LEU A 67 16.22 -0.82 -1.42
C LEU A 67 14.87 -0.18 -1.18
N GLN A 68 13.98 -0.88 -0.49
CA GLN A 68 12.68 -0.38 -0.07
C GLN A 68 12.50 -0.57 1.43
N LEU A 69 12.05 0.49 2.10
CA LEU A 69 11.62 0.43 3.48
C LEU A 69 10.10 0.43 3.51
N VAL A 70 9.55 -0.60 4.13
CA VAL A 70 8.11 -0.74 4.36
C VAL A 70 7.89 -0.63 5.86
N LEU A 71 7.31 0.49 6.31
CA LEU A 71 7.11 0.78 7.72
C LEU A 71 5.79 0.17 8.20
N ASN A 72 5.82 -0.43 9.39
CA ASN A 72 4.64 -0.97 10.08
C ASN A 72 3.79 -1.93 9.24
N SER A 73 4.43 -2.64 8.31
CA SER A 73 3.80 -3.65 7.47
C SER A 73 4.83 -4.71 7.11
N ALA A 74 4.38 -5.96 7.11
CA ALA A 74 5.03 -7.05 6.42
C ALA A 74 4.90 -6.87 4.91
N VAL A 75 5.68 -7.67 4.18
CA VAL A 75 5.46 -7.96 2.77
C VAL A 75 5.16 -9.44 2.60
N GLU A 76 4.38 -9.79 1.60
CA GLU A 76 4.20 -11.19 1.18
C GLU A 76 5.55 -11.79 0.79
N GLU A 77 5.92 -12.92 1.41
CA GLU A 77 7.25 -13.51 1.25
C GLU A 77 7.50 -14.05 -0.16
N GLU A 78 6.48 -14.68 -0.77
CA GLU A 78 6.60 -15.27 -2.11
C GLU A 78 6.95 -14.22 -3.17
N LEU A 79 6.47 -12.97 -3.00
CA LEU A 79 6.76 -11.88 -3.94
C LEU A 79 8.26 -11.54 -4.01
N TYR A 80 9.04 -11.96 -3.01
CA TYR A 80 10.45 -11.65 -2.84
C TYR A 80 11.30 -12.91 -2.62
N ASP A 81 11.04 -13.95 -3.40
CA ASP A 81 11.76 -15.23 -3.42
C ASP A 81 11.72 -16.03 -2.08
N GLY A 82 10.79 -15.69 -1.19
CA GLY A 82 10.54 -16.40 0.05
C GLY A 82 9.70 -17.68 -0.12
N PRO A 83 9.34 -18.36 0.99
CA PRO A 83 8.41 -19.48 0.96
C PRO A 83 7.06 -19.07 0.36
N THR A 84 6.43 -19.98 -0.40
CA THR A 84 5.07 -19.75 -0.88
C THR A 84 4.08 -19.92 0.26
N ASN A 85 2.97 -19.18 0.20
CA ASN A 85 1.85 -19.23 1.14
C ASN A 85 0.55 -19.61 0.42
N ASP A 86 0.68 -20.48 -0.60
CA ASP A 86 -0.40 -20.88 -1.52
C ASP A 86 -1.53 -21.70 -0.85
N ASP A 87 -1.29 -22.19 0.37
CA ASP A 87 -2.23 -23.01 1.12
C ASP A 87 -2.14 -22.79 2.64
N ALA A 88 -3.18 -23.23 3.36
CA ALA A 88 -3.28 -23.02 4.80
C ALA A 88 -2.11 -23.59 5.62
N SER A 89 -1.45 -24.65 5.15
CA SER A 89 -0.32 -25.28 5.85
C SER A 89 0.99 -24.53 5.68
N THR A 90 1.08 -23.68 4.64
CA THR A 90 2.22 -22.81 4.33
C THR A 90 1.94 -21.34 4.63
N ALA A 91 0.81 -21.04 5.29
CA ALA A 91 0.38 -19.69 5.61
C ALA A 91 1.48 -18.86 6.31
N GLN A 92 1.73 -17.66 5.78
CA GLN A 92 2.73 -16.74 6.30
C GLN A 92 2.30 -16.23 7.69
N ASP A 93 3.19 -16.34 8.68
CA ASP A 93 2.92 -15.89 10.05
C ASP A 93 3.04 -14.37 10.18
N LEU A 94 1.98 -13.73 10.66
CA LEU A 94 1.91 -12.29 10.88
C LEU A 94 2.04 -11.90 12.35
N ASP A 95 2.19 -12.83 13.30
CA ASP A 95 2.21 -12.50 14.73
C ASP A 95 3.36 -11.54 15.09
N ALA A 96 4.54 -11.72 14.48
CA ALA A 96 5.69 -10.83 14.66
C ALA A 96 5.51 -9.44 14.02
N ALA A 97 4.46 -9.25 13.21
CA ALA A 97 4.16 -8.01 12.51
C ALA A 97 3.22 -7.09 13.31
N PHE A 98 2.62 -7.59 14.40
CA PHE A 98 1.72 -6.78 15.22
C PHE A 98 2.47 -5.69 15.99
N ILE A 99 1.93 -4.49 15.92
CA ILE A 99 2.39 -3.31 16.66
C ILE A 99 1.29 -2.80 17.57
N GLU A 100 1.64 -2.51 18.83
CA GLU A 100 0.71 -1.93 19.79
C GLU A 100 0.26 -0.54 19.34
N LEU A 101 -1.03 -0.26 19.48
CA LEU A 101 -1.62 1.04 19.12
C LEU A 101 -1.63 2.04 20.28
N GLY A 102 -1.18 1.61 21.47
CA GLY A 102 -1.14 2.45 22.67
C GLY A 102 -2.51 2.74 23.30
N ILE A 103 -3.56 2.02 22.88
CA ILE A 103 -4.91 2.09 23.43
C ILE A 103 -5.36 0.70 23.89
N ALA A 104 -5.74 0.57 25.16
CA ALA A 104 -6.11 -0.71 25.77
C ALA A 104 -5.12 -1.84 25.42
N THR A 105 -5.62 -2.97 24.93
CA THR A 105 -4.85 -4.12 24.43
C THR A 105 -4.92 -4.21 22.90
N ALA A 106 -5.15 -3.08 22.23
CA ALA A 106 -5.29 -3.04 20.78
C ALA A 106 -3.93 -3.00 20.08
N ASP A 107 -3.82 -3.81 19.04
CA ASP A 107 -2.67 -3.84 18.16
C ASP A 107 -3.10 -4.04 16.70
N ARG A 108 -2.13 -3.87 15.80
CA ARG A 108 -2.35 -3.95 14.36
C ARG A 108 -1.19 -4.65 13.67
N SER A 109 -1.51 -5.52 12.73
CA SER A 109 -0.61 -6.01 11.70
C SER A 109 -1.07 -5.52 10.32
N ALA A 110 -0.14 -5.47 9.38
CA ALA A 110 -0.43 -5.20 7.98
C ALA A 110 0.50 -6.00 7.08
N VAL A 111 0.03 -6.36 5.89
CA VAL A 111 0.84 -6.97 4.84
C VAL A 111 0.51 -6.33 3.49
N LEU A 112 1.56 -6.08 2.70
CA LEU A 112 1.45 -5.74 1.28
C LEU A 112 1.70 -7.01 0.46
N GLY A 113 0.75 -7.36 -0.39
CA GLY A 113 0.83 -8.56 -1.23
C GLY A 113 0.30 -8.31 -2.63
N ARG A 114 0.39 -9.34 -3.46
CA ARG A 114 -0.11 -9.34 -4.83
C ARG A 114 -0.69 -10.72 -5.15
N THR A 115 -1.98 -10.74 -5.44
CA THR A 115 -2.61 -11.98 -5.91
C THR A 115 -1.95 -12.43 -7.21
N ILE A 116 -1.70 -13.73 -7.35
CA ILE A 116 -1.28 -14.34 -8.62
C ILE A 116 -2.32 -15.36 -9.07
N LEU A 117 -1.92 -16.52 -9.59
CA LEU A 117 -2.84 -17.61 -9.96
C LEU A 117 -3.17 -18.53 -8.77
N SER A 118 -2.52 -18.35 -7.62
CA SER A 118 -2.73 -19.06 -6.36
C SER A 118 -3.50 -18.22 -5.33
N GLU A 119 -3.81 -18.83 -4.18
CA GLU A 119 -4.47 -18.19 -3.05
C GLU A 119 -3.41 -17.78 -2.01
N ASP A 120 -3.49 -16.59 -1.43
CA ASP A 120 -2.49 -16.14 -0.45
C ASP A 120 -3.04 -16.39 0.96
N TRP A 121 -2.34 -17.19 1.75
CA TRP A 121 -2.73 -17.52 3.12
C TRP A 121 -1.82 -16.84 4.14
N PHE A 122 -2.44 -16.19 5.12
CA PHE A 122 -1.76 -15.57 6.25
C PHE A 122 -2.32 -16.13 7.54
N ARG A 123 -1.48 -16.31 8.56
CA ARG A 123 -1.91 -16.75 9.89
C ARG A 123 -1.57 -15.73 10.97
N PHE A 124 -2.43 -15.66 11.97
CA PHE A 124 -2.25 -14.87 13.19
C PHE A 124 -2.92 -15.60 14.36
N THR A 125 -2.58 -15.22 15.58
CA THR A 125 -3.17 -15.81 16.79
C THR A 125 -4.12 -14.85 17.49
N LEU A 126 -5.18 -15.41 18.05
CA LEU A 126 -6.09 -14.73 18.96
C LEU A 126 -6.07 -15.43 20.31
N ASP A 127 -5.98 -14.65 21.39
CA ASP A 127 -6.26 -15.13 22.74
C ASP A 127 -7.78 -15.39 22.90
N ASP A 128 -8.15 -16.25 23.85
CA ASP A 128 -9.55 -16.51 24.20
C ASP A 128 -10.37 -15.22 24.39
N GLY A 129 -11.46 -15.08 23.64
CA GLY A 129 -12.34 -13.90 23.71
C GLY A 129 -11.78 -12.63 23.06
N GLN A 130 -10.55 -12.66 22.53
CA GLN A 130 -9.99 -11.56 21.76
C GLN A 130 -10.76 -11.40 20.45
N ASN A 131 -10.99 -10.16 20.05
CA ASN A 131 -11.60 -9.87 18.76
C ASN A 131 -10.55 -9.50 17.70
N ALA A 132 -10.92 -9.68 16.44
CA ALA A 132 -10.16 -9.29 15.27
C ALA A 132 -11.04 -8.62 14.22
N THR A 133 -10.54 -7.54 13.63
CA THR A 133 -11.08 -6.96 12.41
C THR A 133 -10.05 -7.08 11.30
N LEU A 134 -10.48 -7.58 10.13
CA LEU A 134 -9.65 -7.72 8.94
C LEU A 134 -10.19 -6.83 7.83
N ALA A 135 -9.34 -5.96 7.29
CA ALA A 135 -9.67 -5.04 6.23
C ALA A 135 -8.73 -5.24 5.03
N LEU A 136 -9.30 -5.55 3.88
CA LEU A 136 -8.57 -5.78 2.63
C LEU A 136 -8.91 -4.68 1.62
N LYS A 137 -7.87 -4.07 1.07
CA LYS A 137 -7.95 -3.01 0.06
C LYS A 137 -7.13 -3.40 -1.15
N LYS A 138 -7.72 -3.36 -2.35
CA LYS A 138 -6.94 -3.43 -3.59
C LYS A 138 -6.23 -2.10 -3.85
N LEU A 139 -4.99 -2.20 -4.33
CA LEU A 139 -4.10 -1.08 -4.68
C LEU A 139 -3.92 -0.94 -6.20
N ALA A 140 -4.45 -1.90 -6.97
CA ALA A 140 -4.47 -1.89 -8.43
C ALA A 140 -5.89 -2.19 -8.97
N THR A 141 -6.07 -2.09 -10.28
CA THR A 141 -7.28 -2.57 -10.95
C THR A 141 -7.42 -4.07 -10.80
N GLY A 142 -8.64 -4.55 -10.55
CA GLY A 142 -8.92 -5.96 -10.33
C GLY A 142 -9.93 -6.15 -9.20
N SER A 143 -10.10 -7.39 -8.80
CA SER A 143 -10.93 -7.81 -7.68
C SER A 143 -10.09 -8.57 -6.65
N VAL A 144 -10.46 -8.40 -5.38
CA VAL A 144 -9.90 -9.15 -4.26
C VAL A 144 -11.04 -9.62 -3.35
N THR A 145 -10.89 -10.80 -2.77
CA THR A 145 -11.82 -11.42 -1.82
C THR A 145 -11.07 -11.84 -0.57
N LEU A 146 -11.73 -11.77 0.58
CA LEU A 146 -11.19 -12.12 1.88
C LEU A 146 -12.05 -13.20 2.52
N ASP A 147 -11.42 -14.23 3.05
CA ASP A 147 -12.07 -15.27 3.86
C ASP A 147 -11.27 -15.48 5.16
N LEU A 148 -11.95 -15.82 6.26
CA LEU A 148 -11.36 -16.18 7.54
C LEU A 148 -11.61 -17.67 7.83
N PHE A 149 -10.60 -18.36 8.33
CA PHE A 149 -10.65 -19.78 8.69
C PHE A 149 -10.01 -20.02 10.06
N ASP A 150 -10.39 -21.13 10.68
CA ASP A 150 -9.67 -21.78 11.78
C ASP A 150 -9.31 -23.22 11.39
N SER A 151 -8.90 -24.02 12.38
CA SER A 151 -8.60 -25.45 12.18
C SER A 151 -9.83 -26.32 11.82
N ALA A 152 -11.05 -25.84 12.10
CA ALA A 152 -12.30 -26.53 11.80
C ALA A 152 -12.84 -26.19 10.40
N GLY A 153 -12.45 -25.04 9.83
CA GLY A 153 -12.74 -24.68 8.44
C GLY A 153 -13.05 -23.20 8.27
N HIS A 154 -13.87 -22.89 7.25
CA HIS A 154 -14.28 -21.52 6.94
C HIS A 154 -15.19 -20.94 8.02
N LEU A 155 -14.90 -19.71 8.45
CA LEU A 155 -15.62 -19.01 9.51
C LEU A 155 -16.42 -17.82 8.98
N ALA A 156 -15.80 -16.99 8.13
CA ALA A 156 -16.41 -15.78 7.63
C ALA A 156 -15.88 -15.41 6.25
N ALA A 157 -16.73 -14.76 5.45
CA ALA A 157 -16.32 -14.10 4.21
C ALA A 157 -16.40 -12.58 4.42
N GLY A 158 -15.47 -11.86 3.81
CA GLY A 158 -15.46 -10.40 3.81
C GLY A 158 -16.68 -9.82 3.10
N VAL A 159 -17.16 -8.70 3.62
CA VAL A 159 -18.22 -7.91 2.99
C VAL A 159 -17.65 -6.62 2.42
N ALA A 160 -18.13 -6.20 1.26
CA ALA A 160 -17.71 -4.93 0.67
C ALA A 160 -18.21 -3.75 1.52
N SER A 161 -17.36 -2.74 1.71
CA SER A 161 -17.73 -1.51 2.40
C SER A 161 -17.32 -0.28 1.57
N ALA A 162 -17.74 0.91 2.00
CA ALA A 162 -17.34 2.15 1.34
C ALA A 162 -15.85 2.48 1.59
N ALA A 163 -15.31 2.08 2.74
CA ALA A 163 -13.94 2.37 3.16
C ALA A 163 -12.92 1.39 2.57
N VAL A 164 -13.26 0.11 2.47
CA VAL A 164 -12.37 -0.97 2.02
C VAL A 164 -13.08 -1.95 1.09
N ASP A 165 -12.32 -2.71 0.30
CA ASP A 165 -12.89 -3.62 -0.69
C ASP A 165 -13.54 -4.84 -0.03
N GLN A 166 -12.97 -5.36 1.07
CA GLN A 166 -13.54 -6.42 1.89
C GLN A 166 -13.25 -6.17 3.37
N LEU A 167 -14.24 -6.38 4.22
CA LEU A 167 -14.15 -6.22 5.67
C LEU A 167 -14.74 -7.44 6.38
N ILE A 168 -14.03 -7.96 7.37
CA ILE A 168 -14.57 -8.87 8.39
C ILE A 168 -14.42 -8.11 9.71
N SER A 169 -15.54 -7.64 10.28
CA SER A 169 -15.55 -6.78 11.48
C SER A 169 -15.77 -7.59 12.75
N ASN A 170 -14.97 -7.34 13.78
CA ASN A 170 -15.12 -7.80 15.16
C ASN A 170 -15.39 -9.30 15.31
N PHE A 171 -14.71 -10.14 14.53
CA PHE A 171 -14.72 -11.58 14.76
C PHE A 171 -14.12 -11.87 16.13
N ALA A 172 -14.83 -12.55 17.02
CA ALA A 172 -14.33 -12.89 18.35
C ALA A 172 -13.95 -14.36 18.42
N ASP A 173 -12.77 -14.65 18.97
CA ASP A 173 -12.44 -16.02 19.36
C ASP A 173 -13.41 -16.50 20.44
N ALA A 174 -14.17 -17.55 20.12
CA ALA A 174 -15.17 -18.13 21.01
C ALA A 174 -14.58 -19.23 21.92
N SER A 175 -13.28 -19.54 21.77
CA SER A 175 -12.59 -20.48 22.64
C SER A 175 -12.56 -19.96 24.09
N SER A 176 -12.38 -20.89 25.03
CA SER A 176 -12.23 -20.59 26.45
C SER A 176 -11.30 -21.60 27.15
N ASN A 177 -10.32 -22.10 26.40
CA ASN A 177 -9.40 -23.18 26.79
C ASN A 177 -8.11 -22.66 27.48
N GLY A 178 -7.92 -21.35 27.54
CA GLY A 178 -6.77 -20.64 28.10
C GLY A 178 -5.54 -20.64 27.19
N THR A 179 -5.71 -20.86 25.89
CA THR A 179 -4.62 -20.97 24.92
C THR A 179 -4.96 -20.25 23.64
N ALA A 180 -4.08 -19.36 23.19
CA ALA A 180 -4.24 -18.68 21.92
C ALA A 180 -4.39 -19.68 20.76
N ASP A 181 -5.38 -19.43 19.91
CA ASP A 181 -5.75 -20.27 18.78
C ASP A 181 -5.31 -19.63 17.45
N PRO A 182 -4.86 -20.43 16.46
CA PRO A 182 -4.46 -19.92 15.16
C PRO A 182 -5.68 -19.69 14.26
N TYR A 183 -5.68 -18.53 13.62
CA TYR A 183 -6.64 -18.13 12.61
C TYR A 183 -5.94 -17.82 11.29
N PHE A 184 -6.64 -18.03 10.17
CA PHE A 184 -6.08 -17.89 8.84
C PHE A 184 -6.91 -16.93 8.00
N ALA A 185 -6.28 -15.86 7.52
CA ALA A 185 -6.83 -15.00 6.50
C ALA A 185 -6.42 -15.53 5.13
N ARG A 186 -7.40 -15.69 4.23
CA ARG A 186 -7.14 -16.05 2.85
C ARG A 186 -7.53 -14.92 1.92
N VAL A 187 -6.57 -14.49 1.09
CA VAL A 187 -6.77 -13.50 0.03
C VAL A 187 -6.77 -14.21 -1.32
N ARG A 188 -7.72 -13.84 -2.18
CA ARG A 188 -7.78 -14.29 -3.58
C ARG A 188 -8.23 -13.14 -4.45
N GLY A 189 -8.00 -13.21 -5.74
CA GLY A 189 -8.42 -12.14 -6.64
C GLY A 189 -8.07 -12.41 -8.09
N ASP A 190 -8.25 -11.38 -8.91
CA ASP A 190 -7.71 -11.39 -10.26
C ASP A 190 -6.18 -11.44 -10.19
N ALA A 191 -5.53 -12.16 -11.11
CA ALA A 191 -4.08 -12.26 -11.12
C ALA A 191 -3.42 -10.88 -11.28
N TYR A 192 -2.33 -10.69 -10.55
CA TYR A 192 -1.53 -9.47 -10.46
C TYR A 192 -2.27 -8.27 -9.84
N THR A 193 -3.17 -8.50 -8.88
CA THR A 193 -3.82 -7.41 -8.13
C THR A 193 -3.04 -7.12 -6.86
N ASP A 194 -2.36 -5.97 -6.82
CA ASP A 194 -1.74 -5.48 -5.58
C ASP A 194 -2.81 -5.22 -4.52
N TYR A 195 -2.52 -5.58 -3.27
CA TYR A 195 -3.42 -5.34 -2.14
C TYR A 195 -2.67 -4.98 -0.86
N SER A 196 -3.41 -4.40 0.08
CA SER A 196 -3.04 -4.29 1.48
C SER A 196 -4.09 -4.99 2.32
N LEU A 197 -3.64 -5.91 3.18
CA LEU A 197 -4.44 -6.50 4.25
C LEU A 197 -3.99 -5.89 5.57
N VAL A 198 -4.95 -5.43 6.37
CA VAL A 198 -4.71 -4.94 7.73
C VAL A 198 -5.56 -5.78 8.68
N ILE A 199 -4.93 -6.23 9.77
CA ILE A 199 -5.59 -7.00 10.82
C ILE A 199 -5.40 -6.22 12.12
N THR A 200 -6.48 -5.94 12.82
CA THR A 200 -6.45 -5.39 14.18
C THR A 200 -6.91 -6.44 15.16
N ARG A 201 -6.34 -6.43 16.38
CA ARG A 201 -6.92 -7.16 17.52
C ARG A 201 -7.39 -6.16 18.56
N ASN A 202 -8.52 -6.46 19.21
CA ASN A 202 -9.17 -5.56 20.20
C ASN A 202 -9.49 -4.15 19.66
N ALA A 203 -9.61 -3.99 18.35
CA ALA A 203 -9.99 -2.74 17.71
C ALA A 203 -10.71 -3.00 16.39
N ASP A 204 -11.65 -2.11 16.06
CA ASP A 204 -12.38 -2.11 14.80
C ASP A 204 -11.93 -0.96 13.88
N PHE A 205 -12.35 -0.97 12.62
CA PHE A 205 -12.29 0.20 11.74
C PHE A 205 -13.60 0.97 11.78
N ASP A 206 -13.50 2.28 11.69
CA ASP A 206 -14.66 3.12 11.37
C ASP A 206 -15.20 2.76 9.98
N VAL A 207 -16.50 2.48 9.91
CA VAL A 207 -17.17 2.10 8.66
C VAL A 207 -18.26 3.10 8.32
N GLU A 208 -18.03 3.81 7.23
CA GLU A 208 -18.98 4.79 6.70
C GLU A 208 -20.04 4.15 5.78
N PRO A 209 -21.29 4.67 5.75
CA PRO A 209 -21.76 5.82 6.52
C PRO A 209 -22.13 5.45 7.96
N ASN A 210 -21.80 6.29 8.93
CA ASN A 210 -22.33 6.19 10.30
C ASN A 210 -22.79 7.55 10.89
N ASP A 211 -23.09 8.50 10.01
CA ASP A 211 -23.50 9.89 10.31
C ASP A 211 -24.86 10.06 11.02
N ASP A 212 -25.66 9.00 11.15
CA ASP A 212 -26.96 9.06 11.80
C ASP A 212 -27.23 7.84 12.69
N LEU A 213 -28.22 7.96 13.59
CA LEU A 213 -28.54 6.90 14.56
C LEU A 213 -29.02 5.59 13.92
N ALA A 214 -29.53 5.61 12.69
CA ALA A 214 -29.97 4.41 11.99
C ALA A 214 -28.81 3.71 11.27
N ALA A 215 -27.77 4.45 10.90
CA ALA A 215 -26.53 3.96 10.31
C ALA A 215 -25.39 3.78 11.33
N ALA A 216 -25.63 4.06 12.61
CA ALA A 216 -24.61 4.01 13.66
C ALA A 216 -23.92 2.63 13.72
N GLN A 217 -22.59 2.65 13.76
CA GLN A 217 -21.78 1.44 13.86
C GLN A 217 -21.91 0.81 15.26
N GLU A 218 -22.14 -0.50 15.30
CA GLU A 218 -22.05 -1.28 16.53
C GLU A 218 -20.59 -1.45 16.92
N LEU A 219 -20.24 -1.06 18.15
CA LEU A 219 -18.86 -1.12 18.62
C LEU A 219 -18.54 -2.44 19.33
N THR A 220 -19.54 -3.12 19.89
CA THR A 220 -19.31 -4.36 20.62
C THR A 220 -18.96 -5.52 19.69
N PRO A 221 -18.03 -6.41 20.05
CA PRO A 221 -17.24 -6.47 21.30
C PRO A 221 -15.98 -5.58 21.37
N SER A 222 -15.66 -4.78 20.35
CA SER A 222 -14.44 -3.96 20.30
C SER A 222 -14.53 -2.67 21.12
N GLU A 223 -13.61 -2.51 22.07
CA GLU A 223 -13.58 -1.31 22.94
C GLU A 223 -12.84 -0.12 22.30
N SER A 224 -12.37 -0.25 21.06
CA SER A 224 -11.61 0.77 20.34
C SER A 224 -11.94 0.75 18.85
N VAL A 225 -11.98 1.94 18.23
CA VAL A 225 -12.22 2.11 16.80
C VAL A 225 -11.15 3.01 16.21
N LEU A 226 -10.58 2.57 15.09
CA LEU A 226 -9.67 3.37 14.27
C LEU A 226 -10.48 4.08 13.19
N GLY A 227 -10.68 5.38 13.38
CA GLY A 227 -11.46 6.22 12.47
C GLY A 227 -10.76 7.51 12.10
N TYR A 228 -11.33 8.18 11.10
CA TYR A 228 -10.86 9.48 10.63
C TYR A 228 -12.04 10.37 10.29
N LEU A 229 -12.10 11.55 10.90
CA LEU A 229 -13.05 12.58 10.51
C LEU A 229 -12.39 13.50 9.49
N ALA A 230 -12.88 13.46 8.25
CA ALA A 230 -12.45 14.41 7.24
C ALA A 230 -12.95 15.82 7.57
N ALA A 231 -12.07 16.82 7.46
CA ALA A 231 -12.53 18.20 7.33
C ALA A 231 -13.40 18.30 6.06
N PRO A 232 -14.50 19.07 6.07
CA PRO A 232 -15.50 19.07 4.99
C PRO A 232 -14.97 19.42 3.57
N ASN A 233 -13.70 19.81 3.41
CA ASN A 233 -13.08 20.18 2.13
C ASN A 233 -11.64 19.62 1.94
N ALA A 234 -11.29 18.44 2.48
CA ALA A 234 -9.99 17.83 2.19
C ALA A 234 -9.95 17.27 0.75
N PRO A 235 -8.89 17.52 -0.05
CA PRO A 235 -8.77 16.95 -1.39
C PRO A 235 -8.65 15.42 -1.30
N GLY A 236 -9.64 14.69 -1.80
CA GLY A 236 -9.62 13.22 -1.88
C GLY A 236 -10.88 12.48 -1.42
N ASN A 237 -11.94 13.16 -0.95
CA ASN A 237 -13.18 12.48 -0.57
C ASN A 237 -14.23 12.54 -1.70
N PRO A 238 -14.69 11.40 -2.26
CA PRO A 238 -15.94 11.38 -3.04
C PRO A 238 -17.11 11.68 -2.12
N THR A 239 -17.59 12.92 -2.18
CA THR A 239 -18.71 13.43 -1.39
C THR A 239 -19.94 12.54 -1.50
N LYS A 240 -20.47 12.08 -0.36
CA LYS A 240 -21.90 11.73 -0.23
C LYS A 240 -22.44 12.26 1.09
N SER A 241 -22.73 13.57 1.09
CA SER A 241 -23.84 14.08 1.90
C SER A 241 -24.77 14.85 0.97
N SER A 242 -25.92 14.23 0.67
CA SER A 242 -26.97 14.81 -0.16
C SER A 242 -27.73 15.88 0.63
N VAL A 243 -27.34 17.15 0.43
CA VAL A 243 -28.29 18.26 0.42
C VAL A 243 -28.31 18.80 -1.00
N ALA A 244 -29.46 18.63 -1.66
CA ALA A 244 -29.68 19.03 -3.04
C ALA A 244 -29.37 20.53 -3.24
N GLY A 245 -28.41 20.83 -4.13
CA GLY A 245 -28.22 22.19 -4.63
C GLY A 245 -26.78 22.63 -4.90
N ASN A 246 -26.01 21.89 -5.69
CA ASN A 246 -25.21 22.40 -6.81
C ASN A 246 -24.32 21.29 -7.36
N VAL A 247 -24.20 21.26 -8.68
CA VAL A 247 -23.31 20.37 -9.43
C VAL A 247 -21.86 20.64 -9.00
N ASP A 248 -21.14 19.59 -8.61
CA ASP A 248 -19.70 19.63 -8.31
C ASP A 248 -18.92 19.98 -9.58
N THR A 249 -18.22 21.11 -9.56
CA THR A 249 -17.48 21.70 -10.70
C THR A 249 -15.96 21.49 -10.60
N ASP A 250 -15.45 20.71 -9.65
CA ASP A 250 -14.00 20.72 -9.36
C ASP A 250 -13.14 19.91 -10.34
N VAL A 251 -13.72 19.01 -11.14
CA VAL A 251 -13.00 18.38 -12.26
C VAL A 251 -12.84 19.34 -13.46
N GLU A 252 -13.67 20.39 -13.56
CA GLU A 252 -13.54 21.43 -14.60
C GLU A 252 -12.47 22.49 -14.28
N ASN A 253 -12.01 22.61 -13.02
CA ASN A 253 -11.10 23.67 -12.58
C ASN A 253 -9.64 23.24 -12.36
N ALA A 254 -9.31 21.95 -12.52
CA ALA A 254 -7.93 21.50 -12.47
C ALA A 254 -7.14 22.07 -13.67
N GLN A 255 -6.26 23.03 -13.41
CA GLN A 255 -5.38 23.58 -14.44
C GLN A 255 -4.40 22.51 -14.91
N TYR A 256 -4.22 22.41 -16.22
CA TYR A 256 -3.26 21.51 -16.86
C TYR A 256 -2.50 22.27 -17.95
N GLU A 257 -1.33 21.78 -18.30
CA GLU A 257 -0.59 22.32 -19.45
C GLU A 257 -1.25 21.85 -20.76
N PRO A 258 -1.80 22.76 -21.59
CA PRO A 258 -2.45 22.37 -22.83
C PRO A 258 -1.51 21.59 -23.75
N GLY A 259 -1.97 20.44 -24.26
CA GLY A 259 -1.19 19.61 -25.19
C GLY A 259 -0.07 18.81 -24.56
N ARG A 260 0.05 18.75 -23.22
CA ARG A 260 1.07 17.93 -22.54
C ARG A 260 0.46 16.78 -21.76
N LEU A 261 1.11 15.62 -21.87
CA LEU A 261 0.70 14.37 -21.26
C LEU A 261 1.85 13.75 -20.44
N ILE A 262 1.49 13.09 -19.36
CA ILE A 262 2.35 12.14 -18.64
C ILE A 262 1.92 10.73 -19.02
N VAL A 263 2.83 9.97 -19.64
CA VAL A 263 2.58 8.62 -20.15
C VAL A 263 3.50 7.64 -19.45
N ARG A 264 2.94 6.67 -18.70
CA ARG A 264 3.69 5.60 -18.05
C ARG A 264 3.57 4.32 -18.84
N PHE A 265 4.69 3.66 -19.08
CA PHE A 265 4.71 2.37 -19.79
C PHE A 265 4.51 1.21 -18.82
N ASP A 266 3.90 0.15 -19.33
CA ASP A 266 3.91 -1.14 -18.63
C ASP A 266 5.34 -1.71 -18.63
N GLN A 267 5.91 -1.87 -17.44
CA GLN A 267 7.31 -2.27 -17.23
C GLN A 267 7.53 -3.78 -17.33
N SER A 268 6.46 -4.58 -17.43
CA SER A 268 6.51 -6.05 -17.50
C SER A 268 7.13 -6.59 -18.80
N HIS A 269 7.51 -5.74 -19.75
CA HIS A 269 7.95 -6.18 -21.07
C HIS A 269 9.35 -5.68 -21.51
N THR A 270 10.06 -6.56 -22.23
CA THR A 270 11.43 -6.40 -22.78
C THR A 270 11.64 -5.13 -23.66
N SER A 271 12.90 -4.84 -24.04
CA SER A 271 13.31 -3.71 -24.90
C SER A 271 12.50 -3.54 -26.21
N LYS A 272 11.81 -4.58 -26.70
CA LYS A 272 10.91 -4.50 -27.86
C LYS A 272 9.61 -3.72 -27.56
N THR A 273 9.07 -3.79 -26.35
CA THR A 273 7.79 -3.19 -25.98
C THR A 273 7.90 -1.70 -25.66
N LYS A 274 9.07 -1.25 -25.20
CA LYS A 274 9.41 0.18 -25.17
C LYS A 274 9.36 0.82 -26.56
N GLY A 275 9.69 0.06 -27.61
CA GLY A 275 9.56 0.51 -29.00
C GLY A 275 8.10 0.62 -29.48
N LEU A 276 7.20 -0.24 -28.97
CA LEU A 276 5.77 -0.20 -29.28
C LEU A 276 5.09 1.01 -28.61
N ALA A 277 5.37 1.27 -27.34
CA ALA A 277 4.78 2.41 -26.65
C ALA A 277 5.26 3.77 -27.22
N VAL A 278 6.52 3.85 -27.65
CA VAL A 278 7.03 5.02 -28.40
C VAL A 278 6.34 5.15 -29.76
N SER A 279 6.01 4.03 -30.41
CA SER A 279 5.26 4.04 -31.68
C SER A 279 3.80 4.45 -31.48
N ALA A 280 3.17 4.04 -30.38
CA ALA A 280 1.82 4.45 -29.99
C ALA A 280 1.75 5.97 -29.72
N ILE A 281 2.73 6.51 -28.99
CA ILE A 281 2.87 7.96 -28.79
C ILE A 281 3.00 8.70 -30.12
N ALA A 282 3.85 8.22 -31.04
CA ALA A 282 4.00 8.84 -32.35
C ALA A 282 2.71 8.75 -33.19
N ALA A 283 1.99 7.63 -33.13
CA ALA A 283 0.71 7.44 -33.82
C ALA A 283 -0.40 8.36 -33.27
N ALA A 284 -0.37 8.67 -31.97
CA ALA A 284 -1.23 9.66 -31.33
C ALA A 284 -0.80 11.11 -31.59
N GLY A 285 0.23 11.34 -32.43
CA GLY A 285 0.74 12.67 -32.73
C GLY A 285 1.56 13.30 -31.60
N GLY A 286 2.03 12.50 -30.65
CA GLY A 286 2.85 12.94 -29.52
C GLY A 286 4.35 12.86 -29.80
N LYS A 287 5.11 13.76 -29.16
CA LYS A 287 6.57 13.77 -29.11
C LYS A 287 7.03 13.72 -27.66
N ILE A 288 7.95 12.82 -27.35
CA ILE A 288 8.55 12.74 -26.02
C ILE A 288 9.50 13.92 -25.82
N VAL A 289 9.27 14.71 -24.78
CA VAL A 289 10.04 15.92 -24.44
C VAL A 289 10.75 15.81 -23.09
N GLY A 290 10.40 14.83 -22.26
CA GLY A 290 11.00 14.62 -20.96
C GLY A 290 10.83 13.20 -20.44
N ARG A 291 11.54 12.89 -19.36
CA ARG A 291 11.47 11.60 -18.66
C ARG A 291 11.30 11.83 -17.17
N LEU A 292 10.45 11.02 -16.55
CA LEU A 292 10.20 10.99 -15.11
C LEU A 292 10.64 9.62 -14.58
N PRO A 293 11.95 9.42 -14.33
CA PRO A 293 12.52 8.10 -14.05
C PRO A 293 11.98 7.47 -12.77
N LEU A 294 11.65 8.28 -11.75
CA LEU A 294 11.11 7.80 -10.46
C LEU A 294 9.78 7.06 -10.59
N ILE A 295 8.98 7.41 -11.59
CA ILE A 295 7.68 6.77 -11.87
C ILE A 295 7.67 5.99 -13.19
N GLY A 296 8.84 5.86 -13.85
CA GLY A 296 8.95 5.22 -15.15
C GLY A 296 8.06 5.83 -16.24
N ALA A 297 7.79 7.12 -16.17
CA ALA A 297 6.92 7.83 -17.11
C ALA A 297 7.72 8.75 -18.05
N MET A 298 7.06 9.18 -19.11
CA MET A 298 7.56 10.16 -20.08
C MET A 298 6.64 11.37 -20.14
N VAL A 299 7.23 12.53 -20.37
CA VAL A 299 6.49 13.74 -20.69
C VAL A 299 6.36 13.79 -22.21
N VAL A 300 5.13 13.84 -22.70
CA VAL A 300 4.78 13.86 -24.13
C VAL A 300 4.08 15.17 -24.45
N GLU A 301 4.50 15.82 -25.53
CA GLU A 301 3.88 17.01 -26.09
C GLU A 301 3.17 16.64 -27.40
N LEU A 302 1.90 17.01 -27.54
CA LEU A 302 1.13 16.81 -28.77
C LEU A 302 1.60 17.80 -29.83
N LEU A 303 1.87 17.30 -31.02
CA LEU A 303 2.39 18.10 -32.13
C LEU A 303 1.31 19.01 -32.75
N ASP A 304 0.04 18.64 -32.63
CA ASP A 304 -1.08 19.51 -33.00
C ASP A 304 -1.53 20.31 -31.78
N ALA A 305 -1.29 21.63 -31.82
CA ALA A 305 -1.68 22.57 -30.76
C ALA A 305 -3.21 22.68 -30.56
N LYS A 306 -4.02 22.10 -31.45
CA LYS A 306 -5.49 22.02 -31.31
C LYS A 306 -5.98 20.63 -30.86
N ALA A 307 -5.08 19.66 -30.67
CA ALA A 307 -5.48 18.34 -30.22
C ALA A 307 -6.07 18.41 -28.81
N ASP A 308 -7.19 17.73 -28.61
CA ASP A 308 -7.77 17.58 -27.29
C ASP A 308 -6.92 16.62 -26.46
N VAL A 309 -6.31 17.15 -25.38
CA VAL A 309 -5.38 16.42 -24.53
C VAL A 309 -6.06 15.23 -23.85
N PHE A 310 -7.35 15.34 -23.51
CA PHE A 310 -8.10 14.27 -22.85
C PHE A 310 -8.41 13.12 -23.81
N SER A 311 -8.83 13.43 -25.05
CA SER A 311 -9.01 12.43 -26.09
C SER A 311 -7.70 11.70 -26.43
N ALA A 312 -6.57 12.42 -26.47
CA ALA A 312 -5.26 11.82 -26.70
C ALA A 312 -4.82 10.93 -25.52
N ALA A 313 -5.06 11.37 -24.27
CA ALA A 313 -4.81 10.58 -23.06
C ALA A 313 -5.62 9.28 -23.06
N ALA A 314 -6.91 9.35 -23.40
CA ALA A 314 -7.79 8.18 -23.47
C ALA A 314 -7.35 7.20 -24.55
N ALA A 315 -6.96 7.69 -25.73
CA ALA A 315 -6.47 6.85 -26.82
C ALA A 315 -5.16 6.13 -26.47
N LEU A 316 -4.22 6.83 -25.81
CA LEU A 316 -2.96 6.23 -25.35
C LEU A 316 -3.17 5.22 -24.22
N SER A 317 -4.09 5.51 -23.29
CA SER A 317 -4.41 4.59 -22.19
C SER A 317 -5.13 3.32 -22.66
N ALA A 318 -5.64 3.28 -23.89
CA ALA A 318 -6.21 2.07 -24.50
C ALA A 318 -5.14 1.16 -25.13
N ASP A 319 -3.89 1.61 -25.27
CA ASP A 319 -2.80 0.78 -25.78
C ASP A 319 -2.26 -0.15 -24.67
N PRO A 320 -2.23 -1.48 -24.88
CA PRO A 320 -1.76 -2.43 -23.87
C PRO A 320 -0.31 -2.24 -23.41
N SER A 321 0.52 -1.50 -24.16
CA SER A 321 1.89 -1.18 -23.79
C SER A 321 2.02 0.05 -22.87
N ILE A 322 0.90 0.74 -22.62
CA ILE A 322 0.81 1.96 -21.82
C ILE A 322 -0.02 1.65 -20.58
N LEU A 323 0.60 1.81 -19.39
CA LEU A 323 -0.04 1.59 -18.10
C LEU A 323 -1.05 2.71 -17.78
N TYR A 324 -0.70 3.95 -18.12
CA TYR A 324 -1.64 5.08 -18.13
C TYR A 324 -1.10 6.23 -18.98
N ALA A 325 -2.02 7.08 -19.46
CA ALA A 325 -1.72 8.40 -19.99
C ALA A 325 -2.71 9.42 -19.42
N GLN A 326 -2.22 10.57 -18.95
CA GLN A 326 -3.05 11.64 -18.37
C GLN A 326 -2.47 13.03 -18.70
N PRO A 327 -3.27 14.11 -18.63
CA PRO A 327 -2.77 15.48 -18.75
C PRO A 327 -1.68 15.80 -17.70
N ASP A 328 -0.76 16.69 -18.05
CA ASP A 328 0.21 17.26 -17.10
C ASP A 328 -0.46 18.36 -16.26
N TYR A 329 -0.99 17.98 -15.09
CA TYR A 329 -1.70 18.89 -14.19
C TYR A 329 -0.75 19.86 -13.48
N ILE A 330 -1.16 21.13 -13.39
CA ILE A 330 -0.47 22.17 -12.65
C ILE A 330 -0.95 22.13 -11.20
N LEU A 331 -0.05 21.75 -10.29
CA LEU A 331 -0.31 21.77 -8.84
C LEU A 331 0.34 23.00 -8.22
N HIS A 332 -0.40 23.71 -7.38
CA HIS A 332 0.13 24.77 -6.53
C HIS A 332 0.41 24.20 -5.13
N ALA A 333 1.60 24.45 -4.60
CA ALA A 333 1.85 24.20 -3.18
C ALA A 333 0.93 25.13 -2.37
N LEU A 334 0.10 24.54 -1.50
CA LEU A 334 -0.66 25.32 -0.52
C LEU A 334 0.33 25.94 0.46
N ASP A 335 0.19 27.24 0.69
CA ASP A 335 1.06 28.05 1.54
C ASP A 335 1.16 27.40 2.94
N SER A 336 2.38 27.03 3.34
CA SER A 336 2.66 26.26 4.54
C SER A 336 2.73 27.15 5.78
N PHE A 337 1.59 27.73 6.17
CA PHE A 337 1.41 28.38 7.47
C PHE A 337 0.43 27.56 8.32
N PRO A 338 0.80 27.14 9.55
CA PRO A 338 -0.09 26.38 10.43
C PRO A 338 -1.34 27.19 10.78
N ASN A 339 -2.53 26.59 10.71
CA ASN A 339 -3.82 27.20 11.06
C ASN A 339 -4.32 26.80 12.46
N ASP A 340 -3.38 26.61 13.39
CA ASP A 340 -3.68 26.25 14.79
C ASP A 340 -4.33 27.45 15.53
N PRO A 341 -5.52 27.30 16.12
CA PRO A 341 -6.19 28.36 16.90
C PRO A 341 -5.38 28.87 18.10
N LEU A 342 -4.45 28.08 18.63
CA LEU A 342 -3.56 28.44 19.75
C LEU A 342 -2.18 28.90 19.28
N LEU A 343 -1.98 29.09 17.96
CA LEU A 343 -0.70 29.55 17.40
C LEU A 343 -0.22 30.86 18.04
N SER A 344 -1.14 31.73 18.45
CA SER A 344 -0.84 32.99 19.16
C SER A 344 -0.28 32.80 20.58
N ASP A 345 -0.48 31.64 21.18
CA ASP A 345 -0.08 31.34 22.56
C ASP A 345 1.26 30.56 22.63
N LEU A 346 1.76 30.10 21.49
CA LEU A 346 3.01 29.35 21.37
C LEU A 346 4.22 30.30 21.27
N TRP A 347 4.56 30.96 22.39
CA TRP A 347 5.66 31.93 22.48
C TRP A 347 7.03 31.40 21.98
N GLY A 348 7.24 30.07 21.98
CA GLY A 348 8.44 29.41 21.49
C GLY A 348 8.58 29.34 19.96
N LEU A 349 7.53 29.63 19.20
CA LEU A 349 7.56 29.71 17.73
C LEU A 349 7.78 31.14 17.20
N HIS A 350 7.78 32.14 18.09
CA HIS A 350 8.16 33.53 17.80
C HIS A 350 9.66 33.79 18.04
N ASN A 351 10.53 32.93 17.53
CA ASN A 351 11.98 33.19 17.48
C ASN A 351 12.39 33.50 16.03
N ALA A 352 11.87 34.61 15.51
CA ALA A 352 12.40 35.21 14.29
C ALA A 352 13.69 35.94 14.65
N GLY A 353 14.80 35.19 14.63
CA GLY A 353 16.14 35.78 14.62
C GLY A 353 16.31 36.76 13.46
#